data_AF-A0ABD0UWC2-F1
#
_entry.id   AF-A0ABD0UWC2-F1
#
_cell.length_a   1.000
_cell.length_b   1.000
_cell.length_c   1.000
_cell.angle_alpha   90.00
_cell.angle_beta   90.00
_cell.angle_gamma   90.00
#
_symmetry.space_group_name_H-M   'P 1'
#
loop_
_entity.id
_entity.type
_entity.pdbx_description
1 polymer ?
#
loop_
_entity_poly.entity_id
_entity_poly.type
_entity_poly.pdbx_seq_one_letter_code
_entity_poly.pdbx_strand_id
1 'polypeptide(L)'
;MLLKFLFGGLRPSFMDIPHSHHCGFRLLLLLSILCIVPFPSKGDSDPLVSSVKKKCSYPNIIGCNACSQDNLMGSFFNSHGQLSEPDFSKFLDKEIRSGDSCEEMLVNADIFGLSSLLRELMGEGSHRQLVTTMVFCHHPKFTHFVNEHFCEAIVIEYLPTGVFSDPFELQHLVSRGVFLSASVFGDTNLELPSALSNISVVEIHINVNTDAKQIVFQLPLHSRYPPLDSSGYINITISKPHLFMRCRPKISQTAACSWTLIDLGVLSGNTVTWRIPCGNAVHTRAVTIITFLSAIFCSFFIVLSTIYHSKKGKSKME
;
A
#
# COMPACT_ATOMS: atom_id res chain seq x y z
N MET A 1 -3.25 12.45 16.95
CA MET A 1 -2.22 11.50 16.50
C MET A 1 -0.79 11.92 16.85
N LEU A 2 -0.47 13.23 16.94
CA LEU A 2 0.87 13.72 17.33
C LEU A 2 1.28 13.48 18.80
N LEU A 3 0.35 13.16 19.71
CA LEU A 3 0.67 13.03 21.15
C LEU A 3 1.09 11.61 21.57
N LYS A 4 0.92 10.58 20.72
CA LYS A 4 1.34 9.20 21.03
C LYS A 4 2.81 8.93 20.75
N PHE A 5 3.50 9.81 20.01
CA PHE A 5 4.90 9.62 19.62
C PHE A 5 5.92 10.13 20.65
N LEU A 6 5.51 10.96 21.62
CA LEU A 6 6.44 11.58 22.58
C LEU A 6 6.60 10.84 23.91
N PHE A 7 5.79 9.81 24.22
CA PHE A 7 5.80 9.16 25.54
C PHE A 7 5.79 7.61 25.53
N GLY A 8 6.05 6.98 24.39
CA GLY A 8 6.07 5.52 24.29
C GLY A 8 7.46 4.93 24.47
N GLY A 9 8.04 4.95 25.67
CA GLY A 9 9.33 4.25 25.85
C GLY A 9 10.09 4.46 27.15
N LEU A 10 9.50 4.24 28.31
CA LEU A 10 10.28 3.99 29.53
C LEU A 10 9.61 2.89 30.38
N ARG A 11 10.25 1.72 30.47
CA ARG A 11 9.92 0.67 31.45
C ARG A 11 10.25 1.19 32.87
N PRO A 12 9.45 0.89 33.89
CA PRO A 12 9.78 1.25 35.27
C PRO A 12 10.71 0.21 35.89
N SER A 13 11.98 0.57 36.12
CA SER A 13 12.81 -0.11 37.11
C SER A 13 12.51 0.49 38.49
N PHE A 14 11.94 -0.34 39.36
CA PHE A 14 11.69 -0.08 40.77
C PHE A 14 12.99 0.28 41.50
N MET A 15 12.99 1.41 42.21
CA MET A 15 13.96 1.70 43.27
C MET A 15 13.29 2.60 44.32
N ASP A 16 13.08 2.02 45.50
CA ASP A 16 12.46 2.63 46.68
C ASP A 16 13.39 3.64 47.37
N ILE A 17 12.97 4.90 47.54
CA ILE A 17 13.53 5.90 48.48
C ILE A 17 12.39 6.88 48.90
N PRO A 18 12.34 7.41 50.15
CA PRO A 18 11.10 7.49 50.92
C PRO A 18 10.33 8.81 50.86
N HIS A 19 9.10 8.72 51.36
CA HIS A 19 8.16 9.78 51.72
C HIS A 19 8.83 11.01 52.36
N SER A 20 8.75 12.16 51.68
CA SER A 20 8.57 13.46 52.36
C SER A 20 8.15 14.56 51.37
N HIS A 21 6.98 15.13 51.63
CA HIS A 21 6.49 16.46 51.24
C HIS A 21 6.81 17.00 49.84
N HIS A 22 5.92 16.76 48.87
CA HIS A 22 5.66 17.71 47.77
C HIS A 22 4.21 17.59 47.25
N CYS A 23 3.28 18.25 47.95
CA CYS A 23 1.86 18.30 47.60
C CYS A 23 1.55 19.29 46.44
N GLY A 24 2.54 20.07 45.97
CA GLY A 24 2.33 21.11 44.95
C GLY A 24 2.57 20.70 43.48
N PHE A 25 3.26 19.58 43.23
CA PHE A 25 3.70 19.22 41.86
C PHE A 25 2.81 18.16 41.19
N ARG A 26 1.98 17.44 41.96
CA ARG A 26 1.00 16.48 41.42
C ARG A 26 -0.23 17.13 40.79
N LEU A 27 -0.53 18.40 41.10
CA LEU A 27 -1.74 19.06 40.61
C LEU A 27 -1.58 19.64 39.20
N LEU A 28 -0.36 19.97 38.76
CA LEU A 28 -0.13 20.50 37.41
C LEU A 28 -0.09 19.44 36.30
N LEU A 29 0.19 18.17 36.63
CA LEU A 29 0.15 17.07 35.66
C LEU A 29 -1.28 16.56 35.38
N LEU A 30 -2.24 16.92 36.23
CA LEU A 30 -3.65 16.50 36.12
C LEU A 30 -4.53 17.47 35.33
N LEU A 31 -4.05 18.68 35.03
CA LEU A 31 -4.82 19.73 34.35
C LEU A 31 -4.62 19.80 32.83
N SER A 32 -3.86 18.88 32.23
CA SER A 32 -3.65 18.80 30.76
C SER A 32 -4.38 17.63 30.08
N ILE A 33 -5.28 16.91 30.78
CA ILE A 33 -6.02 15.76 30.24
C ILE A 33 -7.54 16.01 30.22
N LEU A 34 -7.97 17.21 29.82
CA LEU A 34 -9.40 17.46 29.64
C LEU A 34 -9.65 18.40 28.46
N CYS A 35 -9.73 17.81 27.26
CA CYS A 35 -10.47 18.32 26.10
C CYS A 35 -10.44 17.24 25.00
N ILE A 36 -11.08 16.09 25.26
CA ILE A 36 -11.48 15.16 24.20
C ILE A 36 -12.93 15.51 23.88
N VAL A 37 -13.14 16.21 22.76
CA VAL A 37 -14.48 16.43 22.20
C VAL A 37 -14.86 15.15 21.44
N PRO A 38 -15.96 14.46 21.78
CA PRO A 38 -16.43 13.32 20.99
C PRO A 38 -17.17 13.84 19.76
N PHE A 39 -16.72 13.44 18.57
CA PHE A 39 -17.52 13.56 17.36
C PHE A 39 -18.45 12.34 17.24
N PRO A 40 -19.73 12.51 16.89
CA PRO A 40 -20.63 11.39 16.64
C PRO A 40 -20.29 10.74 15.29
N SER A 41 -19.84 9.49 15.33
CA SER A 41 -19.73 8.62 14.15
C SER A 41 -21.13 8.11 13.81
N LYS A 42 -21.70 8.61 12.72
CA LYS A 42 -22.93 8.12 12.11
C LYS A 42 -22.56 6.91 11.24
N GLY A 43 -22.92 5.71 11.70
CA GLY A 43 -22.80 4.50 10.89
C GLY A 43 -23.89 4.51 9.84
N ASP A 44 -23.52 4.68 8.57
CA ASP A 44 -24.39 4.36 7.44
C ASP A 44 -24.21 2.88 7.12
N SER A 45 -25.33 2.17 7.16
CA SER A 45 -25.46 0.79 6.72
C SER A 45 -25.53 0.75 5.19
N ASP A 46 -24.60 0.02 4.58
CA ASP A 46 -24.59 -0.24 3.14
C ASP A 46 -25.83 -1.05 2.70
N PRO A 47 -26.48 -0.68 1.58
CA PRO A 47 -27.54 -1.48 1.01
C PRO A 47 -26.98 -2.66 0.21
N LEU A 48 -27.54 -3.82 0.53
CA LEU A 48 -27.57 -5.09 -0.18
C LEU A 48 -27.41 -4.95 -1.72
N VAL A 49 -26.25 -5.37 -2.25
CA VAL A 49 -26.02 -5.45 -3.69
C VAL A 49 -26.66 -6.71 -4.26
N SER A 50 -27.71 -6.48 -5.04
CA SER A 50 -28.42 -7.43 -5.90
C SER A 50 -27.49 -8.13 -6.90
N SER A 51 -27.72 -9.43 -7.10
CA SER A 51 -26.94 -10.33 -7.95
C SER A 51 -27.16 -10.07 -9.45
N VAL A 52 -26.36 -9.16 -10.01
CA VAL A 52 -26.19 -9.06 -11.46
C VAL A 52 -25.45 -10.31 -11.95
N LYS A 53 -26.00 -11.02 -12.95
CA LYS A 53 -25.34 -12.15 -13.62
C LYS A 53 -23.96 -11.72 -14.11
N LYS A 54 -22.90 -12.18 -13.44
CA LYS A 54 -21.50 -11.83 -13.76
C LYS A 54 -21.10 -12.42 -15.11
N LYS A 55 -20.81 -11.55 -16.08
CA LYS A 55 -20.21 -11.92 -17.36
C LYS A 55 -18.70 -12.13 -17.15
N CYS A 56 -18.17 -13.27 -17.58
CA CYS A 56 -16.72 -13.53 -17.52
C CYS A 56 -16.02 -12.65 -18.57
N SER A 57 -14.96 -11.95 -18.16
CA SER A 57 -14.03 -11.26 -19.07
C SER A 57 -12.91 -12.21 -19.42
N TYR A 58 -12.72 -12.44 -20.71
CA TYR A 58 -11.66 -13.30 -21.24
C TYR A 58 -10.48 -12.45 -21.71
N PRO A 59 -9.32 -13.07 -21.91
CA PRO A 59 -8.13 -12.37 -22.34
C PRO A 59 -8.28 -11.77 -23.74
N ASN A 60 -7.79 -10.55 -23.92
CA ASN A 60 -7.82 -9.86 -25.21
C ASN A 60 -6.44 -9.83 -25.90
N ILE A 61 -5.36 -10.09 -25.15
CA ILE A 61 -4.01 -10.23 -25.70
C ILE A 61 -3.44 -11.54 -25.20
N ILE A 62 -2.95 -12.33 -26.14
CA ILE A 62 -2.36 -13.63 -25.90
C ILE A 62 -1.08 -13.66 -26.73
N GLY A 63 0.00 -14.12 -26.13
CA GLY A 63 1.25 -14.26 -26.83
C GLY A 63 2.28 -15.02 -26.03
N CYS A 64 3.49 -15.07 -26.57
CA CYS A 64 4.57 -15.85 -25.98
C CYS A 64 5.86 -15.07 -25.90
N ASN A 65 6.53 -15.25 -24.77
CA ASN A 65 7.85 -14.67 -24.51
C ASN A 65 8.71 -15.63 -23.67
N ALA A 66 10.00 -15.36 -23.56
CA ALA A 66 10.94 -16.14 -22.78
C ALA A 66 10.53 -16.19 -21.30
N CYS A 67 10.61 -17.38 -20.69
CA CYS A 67 10.35 -17.56 -19.26
C CYS A 67 11.40 -16.91 -18.34
N SER A 68 12.53 -16.46 -18.89
CA SER A 68 13.64 -15.87 -18.14
C SER A 68 13.43 -14.41 -17.75
N GLN A 69 12.34 -13.75 -18.17
CA GLN A 69 12.01 -12.42 -17.67
C GLN A 69 11.43 -12.52 -16.27
N ASP A 70 12.20 -12.11 -15.26
CA ASP A 70 11.74 -12.16 -13.87
C ASP A 70 10.56 -11.18 -13.64
N ASN A 71 10.64 -9.96 -14.20
CA ASN A 71 9.62 -8.90 -14.06
C ASN A 71 9.37 -8.16 -15.40
N LEU A 72 8.10 -7.95 -15.76
CA LEU A 72 7.67 -7.22 -16.96
C LEU A 72 8.00 -5.72 -16.84
N MET A 73 7.77 -5.14 -15.67
CA MET A 73 8.11 -3.75 -15.36
C MET A 73 9.61 -3.53 -15.37
N GLY A 74 10.39 -4.48 -14.86
CA GLY A 74 11.86 -4.40 -14.93
C GLY A 74 12.35 -4.26 -16.37
N SER A 75 11.79 -5.06 -17.28
CA SER A 75 12.12 -5.02 -18.71
C SER A 75 11.69 -3.70 -19.36
N PHE A 76 10.51 -3.19 -19.00
CA PHE A 76 10.02 -1.88 -19.47
C PHE A 76 10.92 -0.73 -18.99
N PHE A 77 11.25 -0.67 -17.70
CA PHE A 77 12.08 0.39 -17.13
C PHE A 77 13.52 0.35 -17.67
N ASN A 78 14.09 -0.83 -17.86
CA ASN A 78 15.42 -0.98 -18.47
C ASN A 78 15.48 -0.45 -19.91
N SER A 79 14.36 -0.50 -20.65
CA SER A 79 14.31 -0.08 -22.05
C SER A 79 13.87 1.38 -22.24
N HIS A 80 12.99 1.91 -21.38
CA HIS A 80 12.38 3.24 -21.58
C HIS A 80 12.78 4.27 -20.50
N GLY A 81 13.30 3.84 -19.35
CA GLY A 81 13.81 4.69 -18.27
C GLY A 81 12.77 5.49 -17.47
N GLN A 82 11.58 5.76 -18.04
CA GLN A 82 10.49 6.48 -17.37
C GLN A 82 9.13 5.82 -17.62
N LEU A 83 8.22 6.02 -16.67
CA LEU A 83 6.87 5.48 -16.73
C LEU A 83 5.93 6.41 -17.49
N SER A 84 5.37 5.91 -18.58
CA SER A 84 4.31 6.55 -19.36
C SER A 84 3.35 5.46 -19.85
N GLU A 85 2.07 5.59 -19.50
CA GLU A 85 1.01 4.61 -19.81
C GLU A 85 0.89 4.28 -21.31
N PRO A 86 0.85 5.26 -22.25
CA PRO A 86 0.79 4.96 -23.68
C PRO A 86 2.05 4.26 -24.21
N ASP A 87 3.20 4.43 -23.57
CA ASP A 87 4.43 3.73 -23.95
C ASP A 87 4.42 2.29 -23.42
N PHE A 88 3.81 2.06 -22.26
CA PHE A 88 3.64 0.72 -21.72
C PHE A 88 2.72 -0.16 -22.59
N SER A 89 1.60 0.36 -23.08
CA SER A 89 0.72 -0.41 -24.00
C SER A 89 1.44 -0.83 -25.29
N LYS A 90 2.25 0.07 -25.87
CA LYS A 90 3.07 -0.24 -27.05
C LYS A 90 4.15 -1.27 -26.74
N PHE A 91 4.77 -1.17 -25.56
CA PHE A 91 5.74 -2.16 -25.09
C PHE A 91 5.08 -3.53 -24.96
N LEU A 92 3.90 -3.63 -24.34
CA LEU A 92 3.14 -4.87 -24.23
C LEU A 92 2.85 -5.50 -25.59
N ASP A 93 2.37 -4.70 -26.54
CA ASP A 93 2.07 -5.17 -27.90
C ASP A 93 3.31 -5.75 -28.59
N LYS A 94 4.49 -5.15 -28.37
CA LYS A 94 5.75 -5.65 -28.93
C LYS A 94 6.26 -6.88 -28.17
N GLU A 95 6.25 -6.85 -26.85
CA GLU A 95 6.91 -7.85 -26.00
C GLU A 95 6.09 -9.15 -25.93
N ILE A 96 4.75 -9.05 -25.90
CA ILE A 96 3.86 -10.21 -25.78
C ILE A 96 3.55 -10.80 -27.16
N ARG A 97 3.36 -10.00 -28.22
CA ARG A 97 2.95 -10.52 -29.54
C ARG A 97 4.11 -11.03 -30.41
N SER A 98 5.36 -10.97 -29.96
CA SER A 98 6.54 -11.26 -30.80
C SER A 98 6.94 -12.75 -30.87
N GLY A 99 6.12 -13.69 -30.42
CA GLY A 99 6.47 -15.12 -30.39
C GLY A 99 5.54 -16.03 -31.18
N ASP A 100 5.96 -16.48 -32.37
CA ASP A 100 5.30 -17.54 -33.18
C ASP A 100 5.38 -18.94 -32.54
N SER A 101 6.01 -19.09 -31.36
CA SER A 101 6.47 -20.40 -30.84
C SER A 101 5.46 -21.17 -29.98
N CYS A 102 4.20 -20.74 -29.88
CA CYS A 102 3.25 -21.29 -28.89
C CYS A 102 1.84 -21.55 -29.44
N GLU A 103 1.74 -22.06 -30.66
CA GLU A 103 0.47 -22.32 -31.33
C GLU A 103 -0.49 -23.19 -30.49
N GLU A 104 0.02 -24.17 -29.73
CA GLU A 104 -0.78 -25.04 -28.85
C GLU A 104 -1.27 -24.37 -27.55
N MET A 105 -0.53 -23.36 -27.03
CA MET A 105 -0.94 -22.62 -25.82
C MET A 105 -1.92 -21.47 -26.15
N LEU A 106 -1.84 -20.90 -27.37
CA LEU A 106 -2.77 -19.86 -27.84
C LEU A 106 -4.22 -20.36 -27.96
N VAL A 107 -4.42 -21.62 -28.37
CA VAL A 107 -5.74 -22.29 -28.46
C VAL A 107 -6.45 -22.37 -27.09
N ASN A 108 -5.68 -22.27 -26.01
CA ASN A 108 -6.14 -22.44 -24.64
C ASN A 108 -6.35 -21.12 -23.90
N ALA A 109 -6.21 -19.95 -24.53
CA ALA A 109 -6.34 -18.69 -23.82
C ALA A 109 -7.75 -18.39 -23.29
N ASP A 110 -8.79 -18.85 -23.99
CA ASP A 110 -10.19 -18.68 -23.57
C ASP A 110 -10.59 -19.59 -22.39
N ILE A 111 -9.68 -20.42 -21.88
CA ILE A 111 -9.99 -21.32 -20.76
C ILE A 111 -9.99 -20.62 -19.41
N PHE A 112 -9.48 -19.39 -19.32
CA PHE A 112 -9.35 -18.64 -18.08
C PHE A 112 -9.77 -17.19 -18.27
N GLY A 113 -10.59 -16.69 -17.37
CA GLY A 113 -11.06 -15.32 -17.38
C GLY A 113 -11.37 -14.83 -15.97
N LEU A 114 -11.73 -13.56 -15.86
CA LEU A 114 -12.09 -12.93 -14.59
C LEU A 114 -13.60 -12.66 -14.56
N SER A 115 -14.28 -13.10 -13.50
CA SER A 115 -15.72 -12.87 -13.27
C SER A 115 -15.99 -11.59 -12.49
N SER A 116 -15.13 -11.29 -11.51
CA SER A 116 -15.23 -10.09 -10.69
C SER A 116 -13.88 -9.75 -10.09
N LEU A 117 -13.66 -8.45 -9.97
CA LEU A 117 -12.61 -7.82 -9.22
C LEU A 117 -13.30 -6.99 -8.14
N LEU A 118 -12.89 -7.11 -6.88
CA LEU A 118 -13.34 -6.27 -5.77
C LEU A 118 -12.10 -5.70 -5.10
N ARG A 119 -12.11 -4.40 -4.82
CA ARG A 119 -10.95 -3.68 -4.31
C ARG A 119 -11.38 -2.74 -3.21
N GLU A 120 -10.73 -2.86 -2.06
CA GLU A 120 -11.09 -2.13 -0.84
C GLU A 120 -9.83 -1.67 -0.11
N LEU A 121 -9.88 -0.49 0.51
CA LEU A 121 -8.83 -0.03 1.42
C LEU A 121 -9.23 -0.36 2.86
N MET A 122 -8.43 -1.18 3.52
CA MET A 122 -8.56 -1.49 4.94
C MET A 122 -7.57 -0.70 5.79
N GLY A 123 -7.98 -0.37 7.02
CA GLY A 123 -7.18 0.37 7.98
C GLY A 123 -7.45 1.88 7.99
N GLU A 124 -6.72 2.60 8.83
CA GLU A 124 -6.87 4.04 9.06
C GLU A 124 -5.54 4.79 8.99
N GLY A 125 -5.61 6.09 8.75
CA GLY A 125 -4.41 6.94 8.68
C GLY A 125 -3.64 6.82 7.37
N SER A 126 -2.31 6.99 7.46
CA SER A 126 -1.41 7.07 6.31
C SER A 126 -0.88 5.72 5.82
N HIS A 127 -0.99 4.67 6.64
CA HIS A 127 -0.68 3.30 6.26
C HIS A 127 -2.00 2.51 6.13
N ARG A 128 -2.25 1.94 4.96
CA ARG A 128 -3.46 1.17 4.66
C ARG A 128 -3.12 -0.08 3.85
N GLN A 129 -4.04 -1.02 3.84
CA GLN A 129 -3.92 -2.24 3.05
C GLN A 129 -4.91 -2.19 1.90
N LEU A 130 -4.42 -2.23 0.66
CA LEU A 130 -5.26 -2.42 -0.52
C LEU A 130 -5.56 -3.91 -0.67
N VAL A 131 -6.78 -4.28 -0.33
CA VAL A 131 -7.27 -5.66 -0.45
C VAL A 131 -7.85 -5.83 -1.83
N THR A 132 -7.29 -6.77 -2.58
CA THR A 132 -7.76 -7.11 -3.91
C THR A 132 -8.28 -8.54 -3.91
N THR A 133 -9.57 -8.68 -4.25
CA THR A 133 -10.25 -9.97 -4.40
C THR A 133 -10.57 -10.19 -5.88
N MET A 134 -9.97 -11.23 -6.45
CA MET A 134 -10.17 -11.65 -7.83
C MET A 134 -10.91 -12.98 -7.84
N VAL A 135 -12.03 -13.05 -8.56
CA VAL A 135 -12.80 -14.29 -8.74
C VAL A 135 -12.72 -14.69 -10.19
N PHE A 136 -12.16 -15.85 -10.45
CA PHE A 136 -11.87 -16.34 -11.80
C PHE A 136 -12.99 -17.22 -12.33
N CYS A 137 -13.29 -17.06 -13.62
CA CYS A 137 -14.01 -18.05 -14.40
C CYS A 137 -12.99 -18.93 -15.10
N HIS A 138 -13.22 -20.23 -15.14
CA HIS A 138 -12.41 -21.10 -15.97
C HIS A 138 -13.25 -22.19 -16.62
N HIS A 139 -12.85 -22.56 -17.84
CA HIS A 139 -13.38 -23.72 -18.53
C HIS A 139 -12.88 -25.00 -17.83
N PRO A 140 -13.63 -26.12 -17.82
CA PRO A 140 -13.16 -27.38 -17.21
C PRO A 140 -11.79 -27.87 -17.71
N LYS A 141 -11.39 -27.49 -18.92
CA LYS A 141 -10.06 -27.78 -19.50
C LYS A 141 -8.92 -27.07 -18.78
N PHE A 142 -9.20 -25.98 -18.06
CA PHE A 142 -8.20 -25.24 -17.29
C PHE A 142 -7.54 -26.09 -16.23
N THR A 143 -8.29 -26.93 -15.52
CA THR A 143 -7.74 -27.81 -14.47
C THR A 143 -6.66 -28.74 -15.02
N HIS A 144 -6.86 -29.29 -16.22
CA HIS A 144 -5.84 -30.10 -16.88
C HIS A 144 -4.61 -29.26 -17.24
N PHE A 145 -4.84 -28.08 -17.79
CA PHE A 145 -3.77 -27.18 -18.20
C PHE A 145 -2.87 -26.75 -17.03
N VAL A 146 -3.43 -26.34 -15.88
CA VAL A 146 -2.64 -25.97 -14.69
C VAL A 146 -2.05 -27.18 -13.93
N ASN A 147 -2.49 -28.41 -14.26
CA ASN A 147 -1.82 -29.61 -13.78
C ASN A 147 -0.51 -29.87 -14.56
N GLU A 148 -0.46 -29.52 -15.83
CA GLU A 148 0.72 -29.68 -16.69
C GLU A 148 1.66 -28.46 -16.66
N HIS A 149 1.12 -27.30 -16.28
CA HIS A 149 1.83 -26.01 -16.28
C HIS A 149 1.88 -25.40 -14.88
N PHE A 150 2.98 -24.72 -14.57
CA PHE A 150 3.03 -23.80 -13.44
C PHE A 150 2.51 -22.45 -13.92
N CYS A 151 1.39 -21.98 -13.35
CA CYS A 151 0.77 -20.73 -13.71
C CYS A 151 0.82 -19.74 -12.54
N GLU A 152 1.04 -18.47 -12.86
CA GLU A 152 1.03 -17.37 -11.91
C GLU A 152 0.25 -16.18 -12.46
N ALA A 153 -0.46 -15.52 -11.55
CA ALA A 153 -1.11 -14.25 -11.81
C ALA A 153 -0.12 -13.14 -11.49
N ILE A 154 0.10 -12.26 -12.46
CA ILE A 154 0.97 -11.09 -12.33
C ILE A 154 0.07 -9.87 -12.29
N VAL A 155 0.12 -9.16 -11.16
CA VAL A 155 -0.65 -7.94 -10.94
C VAL A 155 0.29 -6.75 -11.01
N ILE A 156 -0.01 -5.80 -11.89
CA ILE A 156 0.73 -4.54 -12.04
C ILE A 156 -0.17 -3.42 -11.52
N GLU A 157 0.21 -2.86 -10.38
CA GLU A 157 -0.54 -1.83 -9.66
C GLU A 157 0.15 -0.46 -9.84
N TYR A 158 -0.57 0.48 -10.44
CA TYR A 158 -0.10 1.85 -10.62
C TYR A 158 -0.50 2.68 -9.40
N LEU A 159 0.50 3.17 -8.67
CA LEU A 159 0.30 3.98 -7.48
C LEU A 159 0.48 5.47 -7.84
N PRO A 160 -0.53 6.30 -7.60
CA PRO A 160 -0.47 7.73 -7.90
C PRO A 160 0.58 8.45 -7.03
N THR A 161 0.94 9.66 -7.44
CA THR A 161 1.87 10.52 -6.70
C THR A 161 1.47 10.64 -5.22
N GLY A 162 2.44 10.46 -4.34
CA GLY A 162 2.25 10.56 -2.89
C GLY A 162 1.79 9.25 -2.25
N VAL A 163 1.55 8.19 -3.02
CA VAL A 163 1.25 6.84 -2.53
C VAL A 163 2.36 5.90 -2.99
N PHE A 164 2.83 5.03 -2.10
CA PHE A 164 3.86 4.05 -2.41
C PHE A 164 3.65 2.76 -1.61
N SER A 165 4.29 1.68 -2.03
CA SER A 165 4.43 0.45 -1.25
C SER A 165 5.89 0.32 -0.83
N ASP A 166 6.14 -0.04 0.43
CA ASP A 166 7.51 -0.17 0.94
C ASP A 166 8.15 -1.45 0.38
N PRO A 167 9.26 -1.35 -0.38
CA PRO A 167 9.96 -2.52 -0.92
C PRO A 167 10.41 -3.52 0.17
N PHE A 168 10.78 -3.04 1.36
CA PHE A 168 11.20 -3.91 2.46
C PHE A 168 10.02 -4.69 3.06
N GLU A 169 8.85 -4.05 3.14
CA GLU A 169 7.62 -4.72 3.57
C GLU A 169 7.18 -5.78 2.54
N LEU A 170 7.27 -5.46 1.25
CA LEU A 170 6.99 -6.43 0.18
C LEU A 170 7.97 -7.60 0.18
N GLN A 171 9.27 -7.34 0.38
CA GLN A 171 10.28 -8.40 0.49
C GLN A 171 9.96 -9.36 1.65
N HIS A 172 9.41 -8.83 2.74
CA HIS A 172 8.98 -9.65 3.87
C HIS A 172 7.74 -10.51 3.56
N LEU A 173 6.84 -10.01 2.71
CA LEU A 173 5.70 -10.81 2.22
C LEU A 173 6.18 -11.93 1.28
N VAL A 174 7.19 -11.67 0.44
CA VAL A 174 7.83 -12.68 -0.39
C VAL A 174 8.54 -13.74 0.47
N SER A 175 9.32 -13.32 1.47
CA SER A 175 10.06 -14.27 2.33
C SER A 175 9.15 -15.19 3.15
N ARG A 176 7.92 -14.73 3.45
CA ARG A 176 6.86 -15.51 4.11
C ARG A 176 6.05 -16.37 3.15
N GLY A 177 6.33 -16.33 1.85
CA GLY A 177 5.62 -17.08 0.83
C GLY A 177 4.20 -16.56 0.53
N VAL A 178 3.88 -15.32 0.90
CA VAL A 178 2.61 -14.68 0.53
C VAL A 178 2.58 -14.37 -0.98
N PHE A 179 3.71 -13.91 -1.50
CA PHE A 179 3.94 -13.66 -2.92
C PHE A 179 5.08 -14.53 -3.43
N LEU A 180 5.03 -14.92 -4.70
CA LEU A 180 6.16 -15.57 -5.38
C LEU A 180 7.30 -14.58 -5.59
N SER A 181 6.95 -13.36 -5.98
CA SER A 181 7.85 -12.22 -6.15
C SER A 181 7.03 -10.93 -6.03
N ALA A 182 7.67 -9.86 -5.59
CA ALA A 182 7.11 -8.52 -5.58
C ALA A 182 8.23 -7.51 -5.82
N SER A 183 8.01 -6.54 -6.70
CA SER A 183 8.99 -5.51 -7.06
C SER A 183 8.33 -4.14 -7.22
N VAL A 184 9.04 -3.08 -6.83
CA VAL A 184 8.58 -1.70 -6.94
C VAL A 184 9.47 -0.94 -7.92
N PHE A 185 8.85 -0.18 -8.81
CA PHE A 185 9.50 0.62 -9.85
C PHE A 185 9.01 2.06 -9.82
N GLY A 186 9.76 2.99 -10.44
CA GLY A 186 9.45 4.42 -10.40
C GLY A 186 9.93 5.07 -9.10
N ASP A 187 9.05 5.82 -8.41
CA ASP A 187 9.38 6.46 -7.13
C ASP A 187 9.48 5.44 -5.99
N THR A 188 10.71 5.12 -5.59
CA THR A 188 11.02 4.19 -4.49
C THR A 188 11.63 4.90 -3.27
N ASN A 189 11.80 6.22 -3.30
CA ASN A 189 12.44 6.94 -2.21
C ASN A 189 11.45 7.22 -1.08
N LEU A 190 11.50 6.41 -0.04
CA LEU A 190 10.60 6.47 1.13
C LEU A 190 10.61 7.83 1.85
N GLU A 191 11.70 8.60 1.71
CA GLU A 191 11.92 9.88 2.40
C GLU A 191 11.45 11.10 1.60
N LEU A 192 11.06 10.94 0.34
CA LEU A 192 10.61 12.08 -0.48
C LEU A 192 9.27 12.62 0.06
N PRO A 193 9.12 13.96 0.16
CA PRO A 193 7.83 14.55 0.49
C PRO A 193 6.83 14.35 -0.67
N SER A 194 5.52 14.41 -0.38
CA SER A 194 4.47 14.23 -1.40
C SER A 194 4.60 15.22 -2.56
N ALA A 195 5.00 16.47 -2.28
CA ALA A 195 5.18 17.51 -3.30
C ALA A 195 6.30 17.22 -4.32
N LEU A 196 7.24 16.34 -3.99
CA LEU A 196 8.34 15.92 -4.87
C LEU A 196 8.21 14.44 -5.29
N SER A 197 7.11 13.80 -4.91
CA SER A 197 6.85 12.41 -5.24
C SER A 197 6.47 12.25 -6.71
N ASN A 198 6.74 11.07 -7.25
CA ASN A 198 6.31 10.68 -8.58
C ASN A 198 5.49 9.38 -8.50
N ILE A 199 5.00 8.92 -9.65
CA ILE A 199 4.27 7.67 -9.79
C ILE A 199 5.20 6.50 -9.44
N SER A 200 4.67 5.51 -8.72
CA SER A 200 5.33 4.23 -8.49
C SER A 200 4.47 3.09 -9.02
N VAL A 201 5.10 1.98 -9.37
CA VAL A 201 4.42 0.80 -9.89
C VAL A 201 4.87 -0.42 -9.11
N VAL A 202 3.91 -1.22 -8.67
CA VAL A 202 4.17 -2.48 -7.98
C VAL A 202 3.80 -3.64 -8.89
N GLU A 203 4.75 -4.53 -9.16
CA GLU A 203 4.52 -5.79 -9.84
C GLU A 203 4.53 -6.92 -8.81
N ILE A 204 3.47 -7.72 -8.76
CA ILE A 204 3.27 -8.79 -7.78
C ILE A 204 2.97 -10.10 -8.51
N HIS A 205 3.71 -11.15 -8.19
CA HIS A 205 3.54 -12.49 -8.74
C HIS A 205 2.88 -13.39 -7.71
N ILE A 206 1.76 -13.99 -8.07
CA ILE A 206 0.92 -14.82 -7.20
C ILE A 206 0.75 -16.19 -7.83
N ASN A 207 1.01 -17.24 -7.07
CA ASN A 207 0.82 -18.61 -7.54
C ASN A 207 -0.67 -18.90 -7.81
N VAL A 208 -0.98 -19.44 -8.98
CA VAL A 208 -2.34 -19.86 -9.35
C VAL A 208 -2.40 -21.37 -9.23
N ASN A 209 -3.07 -21.86 -8.20
CA ASN A 209 -3.28 -23.29 -8.02
C ASN A 209 -4.55 -23.78 -8.74
N THR A 210 -4.69 -25.10 -8.84
CA THR A 210 -5.79 -25.78 -9.53
C THR A 210 -7.17 -25.51 -8.95
N ASP A 211 -7.22 -25.15 -7.67
CA ASP A 211 -8.45 -25.00 -6.90
C ASP A 211 -8.87 -23.53 -6.74
N ALA A 212 -8.02 -22.59 -7.16
CA ALA A 212 -8.21 -21.15 -6.99
C ALA A 212 -9.30 -20.63 -7.92
N LYS A 213 -10.55 -20.78 -7.49
CA LYS A 213 -11.68 -19.98 -8.00
C LYS A 213 -11.57 -18.51 -7.59
N GLN A 214 -10.81 -18.24 -6.52
CA GLN A 214 -10.66 -16.92 -5.94
C GLN A 214 -9.23 -16.74 -5.43
N ILE A 215 -8.66 -15.57 -5.72
CA ILE A 215 -7.40 -15.10 -5.13
C ILE A 215 -7.70 -13.83 -4.36
N VAL A 216 -7.21 -13.76 -3.12
CA VAL A 216 -7.29 -12.57 -2.27
C VAL A 216 -5.89 -12.24 -1.81
N PHE A 217 -5.47 -11.00 -1.99
CA PHE A 217 -4.20 -10.52 -1.48
C PHE A 217 -4.31 -9.10 -0.93
N GLN A 218 -3.33 -8.73 -0.12
CA GLN A 218 -3.23 -7.42 0.52
C GLN A 218 -1.93 -6.77 0.11
N LEU A 219 -2.02 -5.58 -0.47
CA LEU A 219 -0.89 -4.75 -0.81
C LEU A 219 -0.76 -3.63 0.23
N PRO A 220 0.33 -3.60 1.03
CA PRO A 220 0.57 -2.50 1.96
C PRO A 220 0.85 -1.21 1.18
N LEU A 221 0.12 -0.16 1.54
CA LEU A 221 0.24 1.16 0.95
C LEU A 221 0.49 2.22 2.02
N HIS A 222 1.41 3.11 1.70
CA HIS A 222 1.79 4.25 2.51
C HIS A 222 1.49 5.53 1.74
N SER A 223 0.90 6.50 2.42
CA SER A 223 0.69 7.84 1.88
C SER A 223 1.67 8.81 2.51
N ARG A 224 2.30 9.62 1.66
CA ARG A 224 3.12 10.75 2.04
C ARG A 224 2.21 11.91 2.44
N TYR A 225 2.66 12.73 3.37
CA TYR A 225 1.90 13.90 3.82
C TYR A 225 1.59 14.82 2.63
N PRO A 226 0.30 15.02 2.28
CA PRO A 226 -0.09 15.89 1.19
C PRO A 226 0.11 17.37 1.57
N PRO A 227 0.15 18.28 0.58
CA PRO A 227 0.03 19.71 0.85
C PRO A 227 -1.29 20.02 1.57
N LEU A 228 -1.33 21.17 2.25
CA LEU A 228 -2.51 21.62 3.01
C LEU A 228 -3.70 21.81 2.06
N ASP A 229 -4.88 21.37 2.51
CA ASP A 229 -6.15 21.62 1.82
C ASP A 229 -7.18 22.21 2.78
N SER A 230 -8.06 23.05 2.23
CA SER A 230 -9.12 23.73 3.00
C SER A 230 -10.12 22.75 3.66
N SER A 231 -10.33 21.57 3.07
CA SER A 231 -11.20 20.54 3.62
C SER A 231 -10.53 19.70 4.72
N GLY A 232 -9.20 19.82 4.86
CA GLY A 232 -8.38 18.97 5.73
C GLY A 232 -8.21 17.54 5.20
N TYR A 233 -8.60 17.27 3.96
CA TYR A 233 -8.45 15.97 3.30
C TYR A 233 -8.12 16.13 1.83
N ILE A 234 -7.40 15.17 1.27
CA ILE A 234 -7.23 15.01 -0.16
C ILE A 234 -7.76 13.63 -0.57
N ASN A 235 -8.42 13.58 -1.72
CA ASN A 235 -8.86 12.32 -2.30
C ASN A 235 -7.87 11.89 -3.37
N ILE A 236 -7.28 10.72 -3.19
CA ILE A 236 -6.41 10.10 -4.18
C ILE A 236 -7.14 8.87 -4.73
N THR A 237 -7.16 8.72 -6.04
CA THR A 237 -7.82 7.58 -6.69
C THR A 237 -6.76 6.61 -7.21
N ILE A 238 -6.87 5.35 -6.79
CA ILE A 238 -6.06 4.25 -7.28
C ILE A 238 -6.84 3.57 -8.42
N SER A 239 -6.28 3.61 -9.61
CA SER A 239 -6.87 3.01 -10.82
C SER A 239 -6.88 1.49 -10.74
N LYS A 240 -7.60 0.84 -11.66
CA LYS A 240 -7.55 -0.63 -11.79
C LYS A 240 -6.12 -1.09 -12.13
N PRO A 241 -5.68 -2.27 -11.65
CA PRO A 241 -4.38 -2.82 -12.02
C PRO A 241 -4.41 -3.39 -13.43
N HIS A 242 -3.25 -3.72 -13.99
CA HIS A 242 -3.18 -4.67 -15.10
C HIS A 242 -3.00 -6.09 -14.55
N LEU A 243 -3.71 -7.05 -15.15
CA LEU A 243 -3.68 -8.44 -14.72
C LEU A 243 -3.20 -9.32 -15.88
N PHE A 244 -2.11 -10.03 -15.66
CA PHE A 244 -1.57 -11.00 -16.58
C PHE A 244 -1.60 -12.40 -15.96
N MET A 245 -1.69 -13.41 -16.81
CA MET A 245 -1.43 -14.79 -16.48
C MET A 245 -0.17 -15.22 -17.22
N ARG A 246 0.78 -15.80 -16.49
CA ARG A 246 1.98 -16.42 -17.05
C ARG A 246 1.98 -17.89 -16.73
N CYS A 247 2.11 -18.74 -17.75
CA CYS A 247 2.16 -20.18 -17.58
C CYS A 247 3.40 -20.78 -18.25
N ARG A 248 4.11 -21.63 -17.50
CA ARG A 248 5.29 -22.37 -17.96
C ARG A 248 5.06 -23.88 -17.86
N PRO A 249 5.49 -24.69 -18.84
CA PRO A 249 5.41 -26.15 -18.74
C PRO A 249 6.20 -26.68 -17.54
N LYS A 250 5.66 -27.67 -16.81
CA LYS A 250 6.39 -28.28 -15.67
C LYS A 250 7.55 -29.18 -16.13
N ILE A 251 7.43 -29.77 -17.32
CA ILE A 251 8.35 -30.79 -17.84
C ILE A 251 9.56 -30.17 -18.53
N SER A 252 9.44 -28.95 -19.07
CA SER A 252 10.51 -28.26 -19.80
C SER A 252 10.71 -26.85 -19.27
N GLN A 253 11.81 -26.61 -18.56
CA GLN A 253 12.18 -25.28 -18.05
C GLN A 253 12.73 -24.34 -19.14
N THR A 254 13.06 -24.86 -20.32
CA THR A 254 13.59 -24.11 -21.47
C THR A 254 12.52 -23.72 -22.49
N ALA A 255 11.27 -24.15 -22.30
CA ALA A 255 10.16 -23.80 -23.17
C ALA A 255 9.75 -22.33 -22.99
N ALA A 256 9.15 -21.74 -24.05
CA ALA A 256 8.57 -20.41 -23.98
C ALA A 256 7.40 -20.35 -22.98
N CYS A 257 7.20 -19.20 -22.36
CA CYS A 257 6.10 -18.95 -21.44
C CYS A 257 4.92 -18.36 -22.21
N SER A 258 3.72 -18.87 -21.93
CA SER A 258 2.48 -18.23 -22.39
C SER A 258 2.17 -17.04 -21.50
N TRP A 259 1.92 -15.90 -22.14
CA TRP A 259 1.51 -14.66 -21.51
C TRP A 259 0.14 -14.24 -22.00
N THR A 260 -0.72 -13.91 -21.07
CA THR A 260 -2.13 -13.64 -21.35
C THR A 260 -2.57 -12.43 -20.54
N LEU A 261 -2.95 -11.34 -21.22
CA LEU A 261 -3.48 -10.14 -20.58
C LEU A 261 -5.00 -10.26 -20.46
N ILE A 262 -5.49 -10.14 -19.23
CA ILE A 262 -6.92 -10.16 -18.94
C ILE A 262 -7.41 -8.72 -18.93
N ASP A 263 -8.23 -8.37 -19.94
CA ASP A 263 -8.83 -7.05 -19.98
C ASP A 263 -9.89 -6.93 -18.89
N LEU A 264 -9.67 -5.99 -17.98
CA LEU A 264 -10.59 -5.70 -16.90
C LEU A 264 -11.77 -4.83 -17.34
N GLY A 265 -11.73 -4.26 -18.55
CA GLY A 265 -12.81 -3.63 -19.31
C GLY A 265 -14.02 -3.12 -18.51
N VAL A 266 -15.02 -4.00 -18.35
CA VAL A 266 -16.36 -3.73 -17.80
C VAL A 266 -16.58 -4.45 -16.46
N LEU A 267 -15.54 -5.03 -15.86
CA LEU A 267 -15.66 -5.69 -14.57
C LEU A 267 -15.98 -4.67 -13.48
N SER A 268 -16.87 -5.05 -12.55
CA SER A 268 -17.31 -4.26 -11.39
C SER A 268 -16.19 -3.97 -10.36
N GLY A 269 -14.92 -4.09 -10.75
CA GLY A 269 -13.75 -3.77 -9.94
C GLY A 269 -13.43 -2.31 -10.02
N ASN A 270 -13.86 -1.58 -9.00
CA ASN A 270 -13.79 -0.14 -8.95
C ASN A 270 -12.36 0.39 -8.75
N THR A 271 -12.14 1.60 -9.25
CA THR A 271 -11.11 2.49 -8.75
C THR A 271 -11.33 2.72 -7.26
N VAL A 272 -10.27 2.69 -6.46
CA VAL A 272 -10.40 2.88 -5.01
C VAL A 272 -10.05 4.32 -4.65
N THR A 273 -10.94 5.01 -3.94
CA THR A 273 -10.66 6.38 -3.49
C THR A 273 -10.15 6.36 -2.05
N TRP A 274 -8.93 6.84 -1.87
CA TRP A 274 -8.31 7.04 -0.57
C TRP A 274 -8.46 8.50 -0.14
N ARG A 275 -9.28 8.73 0.88
CA ARG A 275 -9.35 10.01 1.59
C ARG A 275 -8.22 10.11 2.63
N ILE A 276 -7.17 10.85 2.30
CA ILE A 276 -5.98 11.04 3.14
C ILE A 276 -6.12 12.36 3.92
N PRO A 277 -5.93 12.36 5.25
CA PRO A 277 -5.94 13.60 6.01
C PRO A 277 -4.75 14.48 5.64
N CYS A 278 -5.00 15.75 5.32
CA CYS A 278 -3.99 16.80 5.18
C CYS A 278 -4.33 17.95 6.12
N GLY A 279 -3.34 18.72 6.56
CA GLY A 279 -3.60 19.82 7.50
C GLY A 279 -4.57 20.84 6.92
N ASN A 280 -5.45 21.41 7.75
CA ASN A 280 -6.32 22.51 7.34
C ASN A 280 -5.61 23.85 7.56
N ALA A 281 -5.46 24.63 6.48
CA ALA A 281 -4.81 25.94 6.50
C ALA A 281 -5.46 26.94 7.49
N VAL A 282 -6.76 26.81 7.76
CA VAL A 282 -7.50 27.66 8.72
C VAL A 282 -6.94 27.53 10.13
N HIS A 283 -6.51 26.33 10.51
CA HIS A 283 -5.96 26.08 11.84
C HIS A 283 -4.48 26.44 11.97
N THR A 284 -3.77 26.67 10.86
CA THR A 284 -2.32 26.90 10.87
C THR A 284 -1.93 28.03 11.82
N ARG A 285 -2.58 29.21 11.73
CA ARG A 285 -2.23 30.36 12.59
C ARG A 285 -2.42 30.05 14.08
N ALA A 286 -3.55 29.44 14.45
CA ALA A 286 -3.85 29.11 15.84
C ALA A 286 -2.86 28.07 16.39
N VAL A 287 -2.62 27.00 15.62
CA VAL A 287 -1.65 25.95 15.98
C VAL A 287 -0.26 26.54 16.15
N THR A 288 0.21 27.38 15.22
CA THR A 288 1.54 28.01 15.33
C THR A 288 1.68 28.86 16.60
N ILE A 289 0.69 29.71 16.91
CA ILE A 289 0.74 30.57 18.11
C ILE A 289 0.77 29.72 19.38
N ILE A 290 -0.10 28.73 19.50
CA ILE A 290 -0.20 27.86 20.68
C ILE A 290 1.09 27.05 20.85
N THR A 291 1.61 26.45 19.77
CA THR A 291 2.85 25.68 19.81
C THR A 291 4.04 26.56 20.19
N PHE A 292 4.12 27.78 19.65
CA PHE A 292 5.20 28.71 19.97
C PHE A 292 5.19 29.15 21.43
N LEU A 293 4.02 29.55 21.96
CA LEU A 293 3.89 29.91 23.37
C LEU A 293 4.21 28.73 24.28
N SER A 294 3.67 27.55 23.96
CA SER A 294 3.96 26.31 24.70
C SER A 294 5.47 26.01 24.73
N ALA A 295 6.15 26.11 23.60
CA ALA A 295 7.59 25.90 23.51
C ALA A 295 8.39 26.91 24.36
N ILE A 296 7.98 28.19 24.39
CA ILE A 296 8.59 29.21 25.26
C ILE A 296 8.39 28.86 26.73
N PHE A 297 7.16 28.56 27.14
CA PHE A 297 6.86 28.21 28.54
C PHE A 297 7.63 26.96 28.97
N CYS A 298 7.64 25.90 28.16
CA CYS A 298 8.42 24.70 28.42
C CYS A 298 9.91 25.01 28.57
N SER A 299 10.48 25.80 27.66
CA SER A 299 11.90 26.18 27.71
C SER A 299 12.20 26.99 28.97
N PHE A 300 11.33 27.94 29.34
CA PHE A 300 11.47 28.74 30.55
C PHE A 300 11.43 27.87 31.81
N PHE A 301 10.49 26.92 31.91
CA PHE A 301 10.39 26.00 33.04
C PHE A 301 11.64 25.12 33.15
N ILE A 302 12.16 24.61 32.03
CA ILE A 302 13.41 23.82 32.02
C ILE A 302 14.58 24.66 32.57
N VAL A 303 14.73 25.91 32.13
CA VAL A 303 15.78 26.81 32.63
C VAL A 303 15.60 27.13 34.11
N LEU A 304 14.37 27.42 34.55
CA LEU A 304 14.12 27.75 35.96
C LEU A 304 14.40 26.55 36.87
N SER A 305 13.95 25.35 36.47
CA SER A 305 14.23 24.11 37.19
C SER A 305 15.72 23.82 37.28
N THR A 306 16.48 23.98 36.18
CA THR A 306 17.94 23.76 36.20
C THR A 306 18.66 24.74 37.13
N ILE A 307 18.29 26.03 37.12
CA ILE A 307 18.85 27.02 38.06
C ILE A 307 18.52 26.66 39.51
N TYR A 308 17.27 26.31 39.80
CA TYR A 308 16.83 25.95 41.15
C TYR A 308 17.56 24.72 41.69
N HIS A 309 17.69 23.67 40.88
CA HIS A 309 18.43 22.46 41.24
C HIS A 309 19.94 22.73 41.40
N SER A 310 20.54 23.58 40.56
CA SER A 310 21.95 23.98 40.71
C SER A 310 22.21 24.70 42.04
N LYS A 311 21.32 25.63 42.44
CA LYS A 311 21.43 26.31 43.73
C LYS A 311 21.28 25.35 44.92
N LYS A 312 20.35 24.40 44.85
CA LYS A 312 20.16 23.38 45.90
C LYS A 312 21.34 22.40 46.00
N GLY A 313 22.03 22.13 44.89
CA GLY A 313 23.26 21.33 44.89
C GLY A 313 24.43 22.06 45.56
N LYS A 314 24.56 23.38 45.33
CA LYS A 314 25.58 24.21 45.98
C LYS A 314 25.36 24.36 47.49
N SER A 315 24.11 24.56 47.93
CA SER A 315 23.76 24.69 49.36
C SER A 315 23.86 23.38 50.16
N LYS A 316 24.23 22.26 49.53
CA LYS A 316 24.41 20.95 50.18
C LYS A 316 25.89 20.57 50.33
N MET A 317 26.80 21.41 49.80
CA MET A 317 28.25 21.25 49.88
C MET A 317 28.92 22.28 50.82
N GLU A 318 28.16 23.26 51.31
CA GLU A 318 28.47 24.06 52.51
C GLU A 318 27.84 23.40 53.74
#